data_AF-A0A924PBB7-F1
#
_entry.id   AF-A0A924PBB7-F1
#
_cell.length_a   1.000
_cell.length_b   1.000
_cell.length_c   1.000
_cell.angle_alpha   90.00
_cell.angle_beta   90.00
_cell.angle_gamma   90.00
#
_symmetry.space_group_name_H-M   'P 1'
#
loop_
_entity.id
_entity.type
_entity.pdbx_description
1 polymer ?
#
loop_
_entity_poly.entity_id
_entity_poly.type
_entity_poly.pdbx_seq_one_letter_code
_entity_poly.pdbx_strand_id
1 'polypeptide(L)'
;MKKMLTRSVLVILFLSQMESAHAAEFEPLGKAAAAALGTTKAFRKTVNVDKRDVTLFYSKDASGQPEKYAFVEKGIYEPSCTHTWVVGVDAKTNKVSEVRVVEMSCPHAFPTKAASFLDQFKGKGPADVAKLSSQISTIAKATGSANLTTDAVKRSITAASQMKGKL
;
A
#
# COMPACT_ATOMS: atom_id res chain seq x y z
N MET A 1 57.78 -39.98 -23.14
CA MET A 1 57.41 -39.01 -24.19
C MET A 1 55.90 -38.93 -24.28
N LYS A 2 55.36 -37.71 -24.16
CA LYS A 2 54.05 -37.17 -24.63
C LYS A 2 52.95 -38.16 -25.06
N LYS A 3 51.77 -38.03 -24.46
CA LYS A 3 50.60 -37.41 -25.14
C LYS A 3 49.45 -37.14 -24.15
N MET A 4 49.24 -35.85 -23.88
CA MET A 4 47.95 -35.28 -23.45
C MET A 4 46.88 -35.62 -24.49
N LEU A 5 45.67 -35.97 -24.05
CA LEU A 5 44.46 -35.68 -24.82
C LEU A 5 43.35 -35.17 -23.89
N THR A 6 43.07 -33.90 -24.09
CA THR A 6 42.00 -33.07 -23.54
C THR A 6 40.68 -33.35 -24.28
N ARG A 7 39.52 -33.28 -23.60
CA ARG A 7 38.21 -32.73 -24.06
C ARG A 7 37.08 -33.14 -23.08
N SER A 8 36.54 -32.20 -22.28
CA SER A 8 35.29 -31.42 -22.54
C SER A 8 34.03 -32.16 -22.03
N VAL A 9 33.57 -31.91 -20.81
CA VAL A 9 32.53 -30.92 -20.37
C VAL A 9 31.13 -31.22 -20.90
N LEU A 10 30.20 -31.54 -19.99
CA LEU A 10 28.87 -30.92 -19.94
C LEU A 10 28.30 -31.02 -18.51
N VAL A 11 28.55 -29.98 -17.71
CA VAL A 11 27.80 -29.74 -16.46
C VAL A 11 26.62 -28.87 -16.86
N ILE A 12 25.41 -29.43 -16.86
CA ILE A 12 24.18 -28.68 -17.10
C ILE A 12 23.91 -27.84 -15.84
N LEU A 13 24.15 -26.54 -15.94
CA LEU A 13 23.76 -25.54 -14.95
C LEU A 13 22.23 -25.53 -14.79
N PHE A 14 21.75 -26.07 -13.67
CA PHE A 14 20.45 -25.70 -13.11
C PHE A 14 20.59 -24.35 -12.40
N LEU A 15 20.39 -23.25 -13.13
CA LEU A 15 20.32 -21.89 -12.55
C LEU A 15 19.22 -21.08 -13.25
N SER A 16 18.00 -21.61 -13.26
CA SER A 16 16.82 -20.76 -13.28
C SER A 16 16.59 -20.27 -11.84
N GLN A 17 17.38 -19.28 -11.42
CA GLN A 17 17.00 -18.45 -10.29
C GLN A 17 15.72 -17.74 -10.71
N MET A 18 14.59 -18.25 -10.22
CA MET A 18 13.40 -17.45 -10.08
C MET A 18 13.81 -16.23 -9.25
N GLU A 19 13.96 -15.08 -9.89
CA GLU A 19 13.83 -13.80 -9.22
C GLU A 19 12.39 -13.73 -8.74
N SER A 20 12.11 -14.41 -7.62
CA SER A 20 10.99 -14.04 -6.79
C SER A 20 11.22 -12.57 -6.47
N ALA A 21 10.38 -11.71 -7.03
CA ALA A 21 10.24 -10.32 -6.60
C ALA A 21 9.79 -10.36 -5.13
N HIS A 22 10.73 -10.63 -4.24
CA HIS A 22 10.51 -10.68 -2.81
C HIS A 22 10.19 -9.26 -2.40
N ALA A 23 8.93 -9.05 -2.06
CA ALA A 23 8.49 -7.75 -1.67
C ALA A 23 9.19 -7.33 -0.38
N ALA A 24 9.80 -6.16 -0.38
CA ALA A 24 10.43 -5.64 0.82
C ALA A 24 9.32 -5.24 1.80
N GLU A 25 9.23 -5.95 2.91
CA GLU A 25 8.38 -5.56 4.04
C GLU A 25 9.06 -4.39 4.75
N PHE A 26 8.37 -3.26 4.81
CA PHE A 26 8.86 -2.06 5.49
C PHE A 26 8.31 -1.93 6.90
N GLU A 27 7.07 -2.38 7.10
CA GLU A 27 6.40 -2.30 8.37
C GLU A 27 5.36 -3.41 8.51
N PRO A 28 5.29 -4.14 9.64
CA PRO A 28 4.25 -5.12 9.87
C PRO A 28 2.85 -4.50 9.79
N LEU A 29 1.91 -5.18 9.12
CA LEU A 29 0.55 -4.66 8.88
C LEU A 29 -0.14 -4.16 10.16
N GLY A 30 -0.04 -4.90 11.27
CA GLY A 30 -0.66 -4.52 12.54
C GLY A 30 -0.06 -3.24 13.13
N LYS A 31 1.25 -3.01 12.93
CA LYS A 31 1.93 -1.79 13.37
C LYS A 31 1.52 -0.60 12.52
N ALA A 32 1.47 -0.76 11.21
CA ALA A 32 0.99 0.27 10.28
C ALA A 32 -0.47 0.65 10.55
N ALA A 33 -1.34 -0.33 10.80
CA ALA A 33 -2.74 -0.11 11.19
C ALA A 33 -2.85 0.63 12.53
N ALA A 34 -2.11 0.20 13.57
CA ALA A 34 -2.12 0.86 14.86
C ALA A 34 -1.64 2.33 14.78
N ALA A 35 -0.62 2.60 13.96
CA ALA A 35 -0.15 3.96 13.70
C ALA A 35 -1.21 4.82 13.00
N ALA A 36 -1.87 4.29 11.96
CA ALA A 36 -2.93 4.99 11.24
C ALA A 36 -4.15 5.29 12.13
N LEU A 37 -4.48 4.38 13.05
CA LEU A 37 -5.58 4.56 14.02
C LEU A 37 -5.16 5.41 15.23
N GLY A 38 -3.87 5.51 15.54
CA GLY A 38 -3.38 6.12 16.79
C GLY A 38 -3.74 5.30 18.04
N THR A 39 -4.03 4.01 17.88
CA THR A 39 -4.37 3.09 18.98
C THR A 39 -4.10 1.65 18.56
N THR A 40 -3.77 0.80 19.54
CA THR A 40 -3.65 -0.65 19.36
C THR A 40 -4.99 -1.38 19.56
N LYS A 41 -6.00 -0.70 20.12
CA LYS A 41 -7.36 -1.22 20.27
C LYS A 41 -8.12 -1.05 18.95
N ALA A 42 -7.97 -2.03 18.07
CA ALA A 42 -8.55 -2.01 16.73
C ALA A 42 -9.46 -3.21 16.49
N PHE A 43 -10.51 -2.98 15.71
CA PHE A 43 -11.39 -4.02 15.19
C PHE A 43 -11.09 -4.23 13.70
N ARG A 44 -11.14 -5.47 13.22
CA ARG A 44 -10.93 -5.80 11.81
C ARG A 44 -12.25 -6.17 11.16
N LYS A 45 -12.50 -5.71 9.94
CA LYS A 45 -13.63 -6.13 9.12
C LYS A 45 -13.25 -6.17 7.65
N THR A 46 -13.89 -7.06 6.90
CA THR A 46 -13.90 -7.00 5.44
C THR A 46 -15.24 -6.44 5.01
N VAL A 47 -15.21 -5.42 4.14
CA VAL A 47 -16.41 -4.78 3.60
C VAL A 47 -16.37 -4.81 2.08
N ASN A 48 -17.54 -4.90 1.45
CA ASN A 48 -17.64 -4.77 0.01
C ASN A 48 -17.83 -3.29 -0.36
N VAL A 49 -16.89 -2.74 -1.14
CA VAL A 49 -16.87 -1.36 -1.64
C VAL A 49 -16.66 -1.44 -3.15
N ASP A 50 -17.61 -0.91 -3.93
CA ASP A 50 -17.56 -0.94 -5.39
C ASP A 50 -17.27 -2.34 -5.96
N LYS A 51 -17.98 -3.37 -5.45
CA LYS A 51 -17.83 -4.78 -5.83
C LYS A 51 -16.46 -5.40 -5.51
N ARG A 52 -15.69 -4.77 -4.63
CA ARG A 52 -14.39 -5.29 -4.15
C ARG A 52 -14.42 -5.48 -2.65
N ASP A 53 -13.84 -6.56 -2.19
CA ASP A 53 -13.64 -6.79 -0.77
C ASP A 53 -12.41 -6.01 -0.29
N VAL A 54 -12.63 -5.13 0.68
CA VAL A 54 -11.61 -4.29 1.29
C VAL A 54 -11.49 -4.69 2.75
N THR A 55 -10.27 -5.08 3.16
CA THR A 55 -9.96 -5.25 4.58
C THR A 55 -9.73 -3.87 5.18
N LEU A 56 -10.41 -3.58 6.28
CA LEU A 56 -10.13 -2.41 7.11
C LEU A 56 -9.92 -2.79 8.56
N PHE A 57 -9.17 -1.94 9.25
CA PHE A 57 -9.15 -1.85 10.69
C PHE A 57 -9.85 -0.55 11.11
N TYR A 58 -10.47 -0.53 12.29
CA TYR A 58 -11.10 0.68 12.80
C TYR A 58 -11.01 0.77 14.32
N SER A 59 -10.97 2.00 14.83
CA SER A 59 -11.11 2.32 16.26
C SER A 59 -12.53 2.83 16.53
N LYS A 60 -12.96 2.71 17.79
CA LYS A 60 -14.21 3.29 18.28
C LYS A 60 -13.90 4.36 19.33
N ASP A 61 -14.70 5.42 19.33
CA ASP A 61 -14.68 6.43 20.39
C ASP A 61 -15.37 5.91 21.67
N ALA A 62 -15.42 6.75 22.71
CA ALA A 62 -16.04 6.41 23.98
C ALA A 62 -17.55 6.10 23.87
N SER A 63 -18.21 6.56 22.81
CA SER A 63 -19.62 6.31 22.51
C SER A 63 -19.82 5.03 21.68
N GLY A 64 -18.76 4.27 21.41
CA GLY A 64 -18.79 3.06 20.60
C GLY A 64 -18.95 3.32 19.10
N GLN A 65 -18.86 4.58 18.66
CA GLN A 65 -18.96 4.97 17.26
C GLN A 65 -17.58 4.89 16.59
N PRO A 66 -17.50 4.53 15.30
CA PRO A 66 -16.24 4.54 14.59
C PRO A 66 -15.58 5.93 14.61
N GLU A 67 -14.30 5.97 14.99
CA GLU A 67 -13.52 7.22 15.08
C GLU A 67 -12.54 7.35 13.91
N LYS A 68 -11.81 6.29 13.61
CA LYS A 68 -10.86 6.22 12.49
C LYS A 68 -10.95 4.88 11.78
N TYR A 69 -10.66 4.91 10.49
CA TYR A 69 -10.49 3.76 9.63
C TYR A 69 -9.03 3.64 9.19
N ALA A 70 -8.57 2.42 8.97
CA ALA A 70 -7.28 2.10 8.38
C ALA A 70 -7.51 1.04 7.30
N PHE A 71 -7.59 1.46 6.05
CA PHE A 71 -7.85 0.59 4.90
C PHE A 71 -6.57 -0.07 4.43
N VAL A 72 -6.64 -1.38 4.17
CA VAL A 72 -5.53 -2.12 3.55
C VAL A 72 -5.76 -2.14 2.05
N GLU A 73 -4.94 -1.37 1.34
CA GLU A 73 -5.01 -1.23 -0.11
C GLU A 73 -3.85 -1.96 -0.76
N LYS A 74 -4.16 -2.72 -1.82
CA LYS A 74 -3.16 -3.37 -2.65
C LYS A 74 -3.18 -2.79 -4.06
N GLY A 75 -2.01 -2.70 -4.67
CA GLY A 75 -1.84 -2.25 -6.04
C GLY A 75 -0.79 -3.08 -6.74
N ILE A 76 -1.01 -3.35 -8.02
CA ILE A 76 -0.09 -4.08 -8.87
C ILE A 76 0.34 -3.13 -9.99
N TYR A 77 1.65 -2.90 -10.12
CA TYR A 77 2.24 -2.25 -11.28
C TYR A 77 2.82 -3.34 -12.18
N GLU A 78 2.35 -3.39 -13.43
CA GLU A 78 2.72 -4.45 -14.35
C GLU A 78 4.24 -4.49 -14.61
N PRO A 79 4.83 -5.68 -14.81
CA PRO A 79 4.16 -6.99 -14.88
C PRO A 79 3.98 -7.71 -13.53
N SER A 80 4.66 -7.29 -12.45
CA SER A 80 4.68 -8.07 -11.19
C SER A 80 5.00 -7.27 -9.91
N CYS A 81 5.04 -5.94 -9.98
CA CYS A 81 5.29 -5.11 -8.81
C CYS A 81 4.06 -5.04 -7.91
N THR A 82 4.08 -5.66 -6.74
CA THR A 82 2.98 -5.57 -5.76
C THR A 82 3.37 -4.60 -4.65
N HIS A 83 2.44 -3.72 -4.31
CA HIS A 83 2.57 -2.76 -3.22
C HIS A 83 1.35 -2.86 -2.29
N THR A 84 1.58 -2.76 -0.99
CA THR A 84 0.53 -2.72 0.03
C THR A 84 0.67 -1.46 0.87
N TRP A 85 -0.44 -0.75 1.05
CA TRP A 85 -0.55 0.43 1.90
C TRP A 85 -1.58 0.23 2.99
N VAL A 86 -1.38 0.94 4.10
CA VAL A 86 -2.43 1.26 5.06
C VAL A 86 -2.76 2.74 4.94
N VAL A 87 -4.01 3.06 4.62
CA VAL A 87 -4.50 4.44 4.53
C VAL A 87 -5.42 4.73 5.71
N GLY A 88 -4.95 5.60 6.61
CA GLY A 88 -5.71 6.12 7.73
C GLY A 88 -6.68 7.21 7.30
N VAL A 89 -7.95 7.09 7.67
CA VAL A 89 -9.00 8.05 7.35
C VAL A 89 -9.83 8.34 8.60
N ASP A 90 -10.06 9.62 8.88
CA ASP A 90 -10.97 10.05 9.95
C ASP A 90 -12.42 9.69 9.58
N ALA A 91 -13.13 9.00 10.47
CA ALA A 91 -14.45 8.45 10.17
C ALA A 91 -15.55 9.50 10.08
N LYS A 92 -15.34 10.70 10.64
CA LYS A 92 -16.33 11.79 10.67
C LYS A 92 -16.23 12.66 9.42
N THR A 93 -14.99 12.96 9.02
CA THR A 93 -14.68 13.90 7.93
C THR A 93 -14.29 13.21 6.62
N ASN A 94 -14.01 11.90 6.65
CA ASN A 94 -13.47 11.13 5.54
C ASN A 94 -12.15 11.70 5.00
N LYS A 95 -11.40 12.44 5.83
CA LYS A 95 -10.10 13.00 5.47
C LYS A 95 -8.99 12.03 5.84
N VAL A 96 -7.98 11.95 5.00
CA VAL A 96 -6.78 11.14 5.25
C VAL A 96 -6.02 11.70 6.44
N SER A 97 -5.75 10.85 7.43
CA SER A 97 -4.93 11.17 8.61
C SER A 97 -3.50 10.67 8.46
N GLU A 98 -3.30 9.54 7.75
CA GLU A 98 -2.02 8.87 7.65
C GLU A 98 -1.95 7.98 6.40
N VAL A 99 -0.75 7.82 5.82
CA VAL A 99 -0.50 6.78 4.83
C VAL A 99 0.78 6.04 5.21
N ARG A 100 0.72 4.70 5.26
CA ARG A 100 1.86 3.84 5.57
C ARG A 100 2.09 2.86 4.44
N VAL A 101 3.34 2.63 4.10
CA VAL A 101 3.75 1.57 3.17
C VAL A 101 4.08 0.34 4.00
N VAL A 102 3.35 -0.75 3.79
CA VAL A 102 3.59 -2.05 4.45
C VAL A 102 4.61 -2.83 3.65
N GLU A 103 4.45 -2.85 2.33
CA GLU A 103 5.21 -3.69 1.44
C GLU A 103 5.38 -2.99 0.08
N MET A 104 6.58 -3.09 -0.52
CA MET A 104 6.75 -2.84 -1.95
C MET A 104 7.75 -3.81 -2.57
N SER A 105 7.39 -4.43 -3.70
CA SER A 105 8.28 -5.36 -4.40
C SER A 105 9.22 -4.74 -5.42
N CYS A 106 9.08 -3.44 -5.71
CA CYS A 106 9.89 -2.79 -6.74
C CYS A 106 10.85 -1.74 -6.14
N PRO A 107 12.18 -1.99 -6.15
CA PRO A 107 13.17 -1.09 -5.53
C PRO A 107 13.17 0.33 -6.06
N HIS A 108 12.93 0.52 -7.37
CA HIS A 108 12.83 1.85 -7.97
C HIS A 108 11.66 2.67 -7.40
N ALA A 109 10.69 2.01 -6.77
CA ALA A 109 9.53 2.63 -6.14
C ALA A 109 9.78 3.06 -4.68
N PHE A 110 10.87 2.62 -4.05
CA PHE A 110 11.15 2.92 -2.64
C PHE A 110 11.15 4.42 -2.28
N PRO A 111 11.49 5.36 -3.18
CA PRO A 111 11.30 6.78 -2.90
C PRO A 111 9.85 7.17 -2.52
N THR A 112 8.82 6.45 -3.00
CA THR A 112 7.41 6.75 -2.67
C THR A 112 7.02 6.32 -1.25
N LYS A 113 7.92 5.71 -0.47
CA LYS A 113 7.71 5.45 0.97
C LYS A 113 8.15 6.61 1.87
N ALA A 114 8.79 7.63 1.29
CA ALA A 114 9.26 8.78 2.04
C ALA A 114 8.08 9.57 2.62
N ALA A 115 8.22 10.04 3.87
CA ALA A 115 7.20 10.86 4.53
C ALA A 115 6.85 12.11 3.69
N SER A 116 7.83 12.76 3.07
CA SER A 116 7.61 13.93 2.21
C SER A 116 6.68 13.67 1.02
N PHE A 117 6.62 12.43 0.52
CA PHE A 117 5.65 12.05 -0.51
C PHE A 117 4.30 11.71 0.11
N LEU A 118 4.29 10.86 1.13
CA LEU A 118 3.06 10.37 1.77
C LEU A 118 2.26 11.48 2.48
N ASP A 119 2.94 12.49 3.05
CA ASP A 119 2.32 13.60 3.75
C ASP A 119 1.52 14.53 2.83
N GLN A 120 1.75 14.49 1.50
CA GLN A 120 0.94 15.23 0.53
C GLN A 120 -0.54 14.79 0.52
N PHE A 121 -0.83 13.56 0.98
CA PHE A 121 -2.18 13.03 1.08
C PHE A 121 -2.90 13.44 2.36
N LYS A 122 -2.19 13.88 3.40
CA LYS A 122 -2.80 14.22 4.69
C LYS A 122 -3.77 15.41 4.53
N GLY A 123 -4.95 15.27 5.14
CA GLY A 123 -6.03 16.25 5.07
C GLY A 123 -6.86 16.22 3.78
N LYS A 124 -6.45 15.46 2.75
CA LYS A 124 -7.24 15.27 1.52
C LYS A 124 -8.50 14.48 1.84
N GLY A 125 -9.63 14.88 1.26
CA GLY A 125 -10.92 14.26 1.51
C GLY A 125 -11.79 14.12 0.25
N PRO A 126 -13.10 13.87 0.40
CA PRO A 126 -14.00 13.60 -0.73
C PRO A 126 -13.99 14.69 -1.81
N ALA A 127 -13.88 15.97 -1.43
CA ALA A 127 -13.82 17.09 -2.37
C ALA A 127 -12.52 17.15 -3.20
N ASP A 128 -11.49 16.41 -2.80
CA ASP A 128 -10.18 16.40 -3.48
C ASP A 128 -9.99 15.20 -4.42
N VAL A 129 -10.83 14.15 -4.30
CA VAL A 129 -10.65 12.86 -5.00
C VAL A 129 -10.47 13.04 -6.52
N ALA A 130 -11.30 13.88 -7.15
CA ALA A 130 -11.27 14.09 -8.61
C ALA A 130 -9.99 14.77 -9.09
N LYS A 131 -9.34 15.59 -8.25
CA LYS A 131 -8.14 16.37 -8.56
C LYS A 131 -6.88 15.81 -7.90
N LEU A 132 -6.97 14.70 -7.17
CA LEU A 132 -5.84 14.20 -6.38
C LEU A 132 -4.62 13.91 -7.27
N SER A 133 -4.81 13.33 -8.45
CA SER A 133 -3.73 13.05 -9.40
C SER A 133 -3.00 14.29 -9.92
N SER A 134 -3.65 15.47 -9.95
CA SER A 134 -2.99 16.72 -10.35
C SER A 134 -2.42 17.51 -9.17
N GLN A 135 -2.79 17.15 -7.94
CA GLN A 135 -2.32 17.82 -6.72
C GLN A 135 -1.11 17.15 -6.07
N ILE A 136 -0.86 15.89 -6.37
CA ILE A 136 0.24 15.12 -5.79
C ILE A 136 1.44 15.18 -6.72
N SER A 137 2.55 15.65 -6.18
CA SER A 137 3.83 15.67 -6.89
C SER A 137 4.34 14.24 -7.04
N THR A 138 4.48 13.80 -8.29
CA THR A 138 5.04 12.48 -8.59
C THR A 138 6.55 12.46 -8.34
N ILE A 139 7.11 11.27 -8.14
CA ILE A 139 8.55 11.09 -7.98
C ILE A 139 9.13 10.59 -9.30
N ALA A 140 10.14 11.31 -9.81
CA ALA A 140 10.85 10.92 -11.02
C ALA A 140 11.34 9.47 -10.92
N LYS A 141 11.13 8.69 -11.99
CA LYS A 141 11.46 7.24 -12.08
C LYS A 141 10.61 6.32 -11.18
N ALA A 142 9.61 6.85 -10.47
CA ALA A 142 8.67 6.07 -9.65
C ALA A 142 7.20 6.48 -9.90
N THR A 143 6.91 7.05 -11.08
CA THR A 143 5.58 7.59 -11.44
C THR A 143 4.47 6.55 -11.33
N GLY A 144 4.69 5.32 -11.80
CA GLY A 144 3.70 4.25 -11.71
C GLY A 144 3.30 3.92 -10.27
N SER A 145 4.28 3.79 -9.38
CA SER A 145 4.06 3.53 -7.95
C SER A 145 3.43 4.71 -7.22
N ALA A 146 3.79 5.94 -7.61
CA ALA A 146 3.15 7.15 -7.10
C ALA A 146 1.66 7.21 -7.50
N ASN A 147 1.34 6.82 -8.74
CA ASN A 147 -0.04 6.73 -9.22
C ASN A 147 -0.83 5.65 -8.46
N LEU A 148 -0.25 4.46 -8.25
CA LEU A 148 -0.91 3.42 -7.45
C LEU A 148 -1.18 3.85 -6.00
N THR A 149 -0.23 4.57 -5.38
CA THR A 149 -0.43 5.14 -4.04
C THR A 149 -1.59 6.14 -4.05
N THR A 150 -1.64 7.00 -5.07
CA THR A 150 -2.73 7.97 -5.26
C THR A 150 -4.07 7.26 -5.41
N ASP A 151 -4.14 6.19 -6.19
CA ASP A 151 -5.37 5.43 -6.40
C ASP A 151 -5.81 4.68 -5.13
N ALA A 152 -4.86 4.12 -4.36
CA ALA A 152 -5.13 3.53 -3.05
C ALA A 152 -5.79 4.56 -2.11
N VAL A 153 -5.26 5.78 -2.07
CA VAL A 153 -5.83 6.87 -1.26
C VAL A 153 -7.22 7.26 -1.75
N LYS A 154 -7.44 7.42 -3.07
CA LYS A 154 -8.77 7.72 -3.63
C LYS A 154 -9.79 6.66 -3.21
N ARG A 155 -9.44 5.38 -3.36
CA ARG A 155 -10.32 4.26 -2.99
C ARG A 155 -10.64 4.24 -1.51
N SER A 156 -9.67 4.54 -0.65
CA SER A 156 -9.88 4.64 0.80
C SER A 156 -10.81 5.79 1.20
N ILE A 157 -10.68 6.96 0.57
CA ILE A 157 -11.59 8.10 0.79
C ILE A 157 -13.02 7.74 0.33
N THR A 158 -13.16 7.11 -0.84
CA THR A 158 -14.45 6.65 -1.35
C THR A 158 -15.07 5.60 -0.44
N ALA A 159 -14.28 4.60 -0.01
CA ALA A 159 -14.71 3.56 0.92
C ALA A 159 -15.22 4.17 2.24
N ALA A 160 -14.45 5.09 2.85
CA ALA A 160 -14.86 5.79 4.06
C ALA A 160 -16.23 6.49 3.89
N SER A 161 -16.42 7.16 2.76
CA SER A 161 -17.68 7.84 2.44
C SER A 161 -18.86 6.88 2.32
N GLN A 162 -18.63 5.66 1.83
CA GLN A 162 -19.66 4.62 1.73
C GLN A 162 -19.92 3.85 3.03
N MET A 163 -19.04 3.95 4.03
CA MET A 163 -19.16 3.25 5.32
C MET A 163 -19.90 4.04 6.40
N LYS A 164 -20.24 5.32 6.15
CA LYS A 164 -20.93 6.16 7.12
C LYS A 164 -22.22 5.46 7.63
N GLY A 165 -22.26 5.18 8.93
CA GLY A 165 -23.40 4.51 9.60
C GLY A 165 -23.47 2.98 9.45
N LYS A 166 -22.43 2.31 8.94
CA LYS A 166 -22.43 0.85 8.70
C LYS A 166 -21.60 0.02 9.71
N LEU A 167 -21.00 0.64 10.72
CA LEU A 167 -20.03 0.04 11.68
C LEU A 167 -20.31 0.46 13.13
#